data_AF-A0A7X9C5J0-F1
#
_entry.id   AF-A0A7X9C5J0-F1
#
_cell.length_a   1.000
_cell.length_b   1.000
_cell.length_c   1.000
_cell.angle_alpha   90.00
_cell.angle_beta   90.00
_cell.angle_gamma   90.00
#
_symmetry.space_group_name_H-M   'P 1'
#
loop_
_entity.id
_entity.type
_entity.pdbx_description
1 polymer ?
#
loop_
_entity_poly.entity_id
_entity_poly.type
_entity_poly.pdbx_seq_one_letter_code
_entity_poly.pdbx_strand_id
1 'polypeptide(L)'
;MLIKGDDYRFVVTEGQHRVTCLAALGYKTIRCRFSFQPQYPKTVLWQDAKKWPQVANGVYSRNLALRIFERFFVGGIGKERMECQIDG
;
A
#
# COMPACT_ATOMS: atom_id res chain seq x y z
N MET A 1 4.83 5.28 0.43
CA MET A 1 4.03 5.12 -0.80
C MET A 1 4.64 4.06 -1.69
N LEU A 2 3.82 3.27 -2.36
CA LEU A 2 4.19 2.30 -3.38
C LEU A 2 3.79 2.87 -4.73
N ILE A 3 4.70 2.88 -5.72
CA ILE A 3 4.46 3.46 -7.04
C ILE A 3 4.79 2.44 -8.14
N LYS A 4 3.86 2.27 -9.09
CA LYS A 4 3.99 1.41 -10.26
C LYS A 4 3.41 2.11 -11.50
N GLY A 5 4.28 2.72 -12.30
CA GLY A 5 3.84 3.56 -13.43
C GLY A 5 2.99 4.73 -12.92
N ASP A 6 1.80 4.88 -13.47
CA ASP A 6 0.85 5.94 -13.11
C ASP A 6 -0.09 5.56 -11.94
N ASP A 7 0.04 4.34 -11.40
CA ASP A 7 -0.75 3.90 -10.24
C ASP A 7 0.10 3.94 -8.95
N TYR A 8 -0.54 4.32 -7.85
CA TYR A 8 0.07 4.39 -6.54
C TYR A 8 -0.84 3.85 -5.44
N ARG A 9 -0.19 3.34 -4.39
CA ARG A 9 -0.85 2.88 -3.16
C ARG A 9 -0.10 3.41 -1.95
N PHE A 10 -0.81 3.58 -0.84
CA PHE A 10 -0.20 3.90 0.44
C PHE A 10 -0.72 2.94 1.50
N VAL A 11 0.13 2.66 2.49
CA VAL A 11 -0.21 1.80 3.61
C VAL A 11 -0.62 2.69 4.77
N VAL A 12 -1.81 2.43 5.32
CA VAL A 12 -2.30 3.09 6.54
C VAL A 12 -1.65 2.39 7.73
N THR A 13 -0.67 3.06 8.34
CA THR A 13 0.05 2.53 9.51
C THR A 13 -0.72 2.72 10.80
N GLU A 14 -1.62 3.71 10.88
CA GLU A 14 -2.40 4.05 12.06
C GLU A 14 -3.81 4.51 11.69
N GLY A 15 -4.78 4.34 12.60
CA GLY A 15 -6.14 4.85 12.39
C GLY A 15 -7.00 4.03 11.44
N GLN A 16 -6.69 2.75 11.24
CA GLN A 16 -7.42 1.84 10.35
C GLN A 16 -8.93 1.82 10.65
N HIS A 17 -9.32 1.78 11.93
CA HIS A 17 -10.73 1.85 12.33
C HIS A 17 -11.44 3.10 11.78
N ARG A 18 -10.80 4.29 11.87
CA ARG A 18 -11.38 5.53 11.35
C ARG A 18 -11.51 5.50 9.84
N VAL A 19 -10.49 4.99 9.14
CA VAL A 19 -10.51 4.86 7.69
C VAL A 19 -11.65 3.92 7.26
N THR A 20 -11.83 2.80 7.94
CA THR A 20 -12.94 1.87 7.66
C THR A 20 -14.30 2.51 7.89
N CYS A 21 -14.51 3.23 8.99
CA CYS A 21 -15.78 3.92 9.24
C CYS A 21 -16.06 4.99 8.17
N LEU A 22 -15.06 5.80 7.81
CA LEU A 22 -15.20 6.80 6.75
C LEU A 22 -15.54 6.16 5.40
N ALA A 23 -14.93 5.01 5.11
CA ALA A 23 -15.24 4.22 3.93
C ALA A 23 -16.70 3.76 3.89
N ALA A 24 -17.18 3.18 5.00
CA ALA A 24 -18.55 2.71 5.14
C ALA A 24 -19.57 3.85 5.01
N LEU A 25 -19.19 5.06 5.42
CA LEU A 25 -19.98 6.29 5.24
C LEU A 25 -19.89 6.87 3.81
N GLY A 26 -19.20 6.22 2.87
CA GLY A 26 -19.12 6.62 1.47
C GLY A 26 -18.05 7.69 1.16
N TYR A 27 -17.16 8.01 2.09
CA TYR A 27 -16.08 8.96 1.83
C TYR A 27 -15.06 8.35 0.87
N LYS A 28 -14.87 9.01 -0.27
CA LYS A 28 -13.89 8.61 -1.31
C LYS A 28 -12.49 9.18 -1.08
N THR A 29 -12.38 10.19 -0.22
CA THR A 29 -11.13 10.92 0.04
C THR A 29 -10.93 11.13 1.52
N ILE A 30 -9.72 10.88 2.01
CA ILE A 30 -9.33 11.10 3.40
C ILE A 30 -8.08 11.95 3.47
N ARG A 31 -7.96 12.77 4.52
CA ARG A 31 -6.73 13.51 4.81
C ARG A 31 -5.82 12.63 5.66
N CYS A 32 -4.62 12.35 5.15
CA CYS A 32 -3.60 11.57 5.85
C CYS A 32 -2.31 12.39 5.99
N ARG A 33 -1.52 12.04 7.01
CA ARG A 33 -0.14 12.54 7.17
C ARG A 33 0.81 11.39 6.89
N PHE A 34 1.87 11.64 6.14
CA PHE A 34 2.94 10.66 5.96
C PHE A 34 3.74 10.53 7.26
N SER A 35 4.05 9.29 7.66
CA SER A 35 5.00 9.05 8.73
C SER A 35 6.40 9.48 8.29
N PHE A 36 7.11 10.16 9.19
CA PHE A 36 8.50 10.59 9.00
C PHE A 36 9.49 9.68 9.75
N GLN A 37 9.02 8.54 10.24
CA GLN A 37 9.86 7.59 10.96
C GLN A 37 10.96 7.02 10.03
N PRO A 38 12.25 7.04 10.42
CA PRO A 38 13.37 6.68 9.55
C PRO A 38 13.31 5.25 9.00
N GLN A 39 12.70 4.33 9.74
CA GLN A 39 12.57 2.92 9.35
C GLN A 39 11.59 2.70 8.20
N TYR A 40 10.71 3.66 7.90
CA TYR A 40 9.73 3.51 6.83
C TYR A 40 10.16 4.27 5.59
N PRO A 41 10.33 3.59 4.45
CA PRO A 41 10.64 4.27 3.21
C PRO A 41 9.47 5.19 2.82
N LYS A 42 9.78 6.47 2.57
CA LYS A 42 8.79 7.44 2.09
C LYS A 42 8.15 6.98 0.78
N THR A 43 8.98 6.46 -0.12
CA THR A 43 8.58 6.00 -1.45
C THR A 43 9.30 4.71 -1.81
N VAL A 44 8.57 3.77 -2.39
CA VAL A 44 9.09 2.51 -2.94
C VAL A 44 8.65 2.42 -4.39
N LEU A 45 9.62 2.52 -5.30
CA LEU A 45 9.42 2.48 -6.74
C LEU A 45 9.57 1.04 -7.24
N TRP A 46 8.59 0.56 -8.03
CA TRP A 46 8.65 -0.76 -8.68
C TRP A 46 9.94 -0.98 -9.47
N GLN A 47 10.37 0.05 -10.21
CA GLN A 47 11.56 -0.01 -11.08
C GLN A 47 12.86 -0.18 -10.28
N ASP A 48 12.89 0.26 -9.03
CA ASP A 48 14.05 0.20 -8.14
C ASP A 48 14.09 -1.07 -7.29
N ALA A 49 13.33 -2.12 -7.62
CA ALA A 49 13.30 -3.36 -6.85
C ALA A 49 14.68 -3.96 -6.58
N LYS A 50 15.65 -3.78 -7.50
CA LYS A 50 17.04 -4.23 -7.31
C LYS A 50 17.80 -3.47 -6.22
N LYS A 51 17.40 -2.24 -5.93
CA LYS A 51 18.04 -1.33 -4.95
C LYS A 51 17.40 -1.41 -3.56
N TRP A 52 16.30 -2.15 -3.40
CA TRP A 52 15.66 -2.29 -2.10
C TRP A 52 16.63 -3.00 -1.14
N PRO A 53 16.83 -2.51 0.10
CA PRO A 53 17.89 -3.01 0.97
C PRO A 53 17.90 -4.53 1.12
N GLN A 54 16.74 -5.15 1.31
CA GLN A 54 16.64 -6.61 1.50
C GLN A 54 16.81 -7.41 0.19
N VAL A 55 16.64 -6.78 -0.99
CA VAL A 55 16.93 -7.40 -2.29
C VAL A 55 18.40 -7.22 -2.65
N ALA A 56 18.94 -6.02 -2.42
CA ALA A 56 20.34 -5.70 -2.65
C ALA A 56 21.28 -6.53 -1.75
N ASN A 57 20.86 -6.78 -0.51
CA ASN A 57 21.59 -7.63 0.44
C ASN A 57 21.40 -9.14 0.20
N GLY A 58 20.62 -9.54 -0.82
CA GLY A 58 20.40 -10.95 -1.18
C GLY A 58 19.47 -11.73 -0.24
N VAL A 59 18.88 -11.07 0.78
CA VAL A 59 17.95 -11.70 1.73
C VAL A 59 16.68 -12.17 1.03
N TYR A 60 16.16 -11.38 0.09
CA TYR A 60 15.04 -11.76 -0.76
C TYR A 60 15.43 -11.76 -2.23
N SER A 61 14.97 -12.76 -2.97
CA SER A 61 15.09 -12.73 -4.42
C SER A 61 14.25 -11.58 -5.00
N ARG A 62 14.76 -10.92 -6.05
CA ARG A 62 14.02 -9.87 -6.77
C ARG A 62 12.63 -10.33 -7.17
N ASN A 63 12.51 -11.56 -7.69
CA ASN A 63 11.23 -12.10 -8.16
C ASN A 63 10.24 -12.28 -7.01
N LEU A 64 10.69 -12.74 -5.83
CA LEU A 64 9.83 -12.84 -4.64
C LEU A 64 9.36 -11.44 -4.19
N ALA A 65 10.27 -10.48 -4.12
CA ALA A 65 9.95 -9.12 -3.72
C ALA A 65 8.94 -8.45 -4.68
N LEU A 66 9.12 -8.65 -5.99
CA LEU A 66 8.18 -8.16 -7.01
C LEU A 66 6.80 -8.84 -6.88
N ARG A 67 6.74 -10.15 -6.67
CA ARG A 67 5.47 -10.87 -6.44
C ARG A 67 4.72 -10.36 -5.21
N ILE A 68 5.44 -10.05 -4.12
CA ILE A 68 4.85 -9.46 -2.92
C ILE A 68 4.35 -8.04 -3.23
N PHE A 69 5.14 -7.23 -3.92
CA PHE A 69 4.75 -5.88 -4.29
C PHE A 69 3.51 -5.89 -5.20
N GLU A 70 3.41 -6.84 -6.14
CA GLU A 70 2.24 -6.98 -7.01
C GLU A 70 0.95 -7.21 -6.25
N ARG A 71 0.99 -7.89 -5.10
CA ARG A 71 -0.20 -8.10 -4.27
C ARG A 71 -0.84 -6.81 -3.76
N PHE A 72 -0.10 -5.70 -3.71
CA PHE A 72 -0.68 -4.39 -3.37
C PHE A 72 -1.46 -3.75 -4.53
N PHE A 73 -1.25 -4.23 -5.75
CA PHE A 73 -1.86 -3.69 -6.98
C PHE A 73 -2.84 -4.66 -7.64
N VAL A 74 -2.67 -5.96 -7.42
CA VAL A 74 -3.54 -7.03 -7.94
C VAL A 74 -4.68 -7.29 -6.94
N GLY A 75 -5.93 -7.25 -7.41
CA GLY A 75 -7.08 -7.84 -6.71
C GLY A 75 -7.35 -7.27 -5.32
N GLY A 76 -7.74 -6.00 -5.23
CA GLY A 76 -8.57 -5.57 -4.10
C GLY A 76 -7.95 -5.61 -2.70
N ILE A 77 -6.66 -5.89 -2.52
CA ILE A 77 -6.02 -5.83 -1.20
C ILE A 77 -5.96 -4.35 -0.75
N GLY A 78 -7.01 -3.93 -0.04
CA GLY A 78 -7.34 -2.56 0.34
C GLY A 78 -8.63 -2.00 -0.28
N LYS A 79 -9.15 -2.62 -1.35
CA LYS A 79 -10.43 -2.30 -2.01
C LYS A 79 -11.58 -3.21 -1.55
N GLU A 80 -11.30 -4.49 -1.28
CA GLU A 80 -12.31 -5.49 -0.89
C GLU A 80 -12.81 -5.35 0.56
N ARG A 81 -12.08 -4.63 1.43
CA ARG A 81 -12.62 -4.19 2.73
C ARG A 81 -13.43 -2.88 2.62
N MET A 82 -13.60 -2.37 1.42
CA MET A 82 -14.20 -1.08 1.10
C MET A 82 -15.42 -1.22 0.17
N GLU A 83 -15.99 -2.42 0.09
CA GLU A 83 -17.34 -2.66 -0.44
C GLU A 83 -18.18 -3.21 0.71
N CYS A 84 -18.68 -2.30 1.56
CA CYS A 84 -19.85 -2.62 2.35
C CYS A 84 -21.01 -2.65 1.35
N GLN A 85 -21.39 -3.84 0.89
CA GLN A 85 -22.68 -4.03 0.26
C GLN A 85 -23.73 -3.64 1.30
N ILE A 86 -24.35 -2.47 1.10
CA ILE A 86 -25.60 -2.12 1.75
C ILE A 86 -26.67 -2.72 0.85
N ASP A 87 -27.07 -3.95 1.15
CA ASP A 87 -28.37 -4.44 0.72
C ASP A 87 -29.42 -3.66 1.53
N GLY A 88 -30.34 -3.03 0.80
CA GLY A 88 -31.36 -2.12 1.30
C GLY A 88 -32.54 -2.80 2.00
#